data_AF-A0A935FS21-F1
#
_entry.id   AF-A0A935FS21-F1
#
_cell.length_a   1.000
_cell.length_b   1.000
_cell.length_c   1.000
_cell.angle_alpha   90.00
_cell.angle_beta   90.00
_cell.angle_gamma   90.00
#
_symmetry.space_group_name_H-M   'P 1'
#
loop_
_entity.id
_entity.type
_entity.pdbx_description
1 polymer ?
#
loop_
_entity_poly.entity_id
_entity_poly.type
_entity_poly.pdbx_seq_one_letter_code
_entity_poly.pdbx_strand_id
1 'polypeptide(L)'
;MHFIDNNIGWTVGSSTTILKTTNGGTNWINQTIGTSDLLNSVYFADQNTGWAVGHLYNVNTGIILKTTNGGLNWVSQVHSSNYWLSAVHFIDNNTGWAVGQNGTILKTISGGEPVEVHSISVEVPYGYSLSQNFPNPFNPKTIINYQLKLRI
;
A
#
# COMPACT_ATOMS: atom_id res chain seq x y z
N MET A 1 -20.15 1.49 3.06
CA MET A 1 -20.60 2.18 1.82
C MET A 1 -19.92 3.54 1.77
N HIS A 2 -19.54 3.99 0.58
CA HIS A 2 -18.83 5.25 0.35
C HIS A 2 -19.31 5.89 -0.97
N PHE A 3 -19.54 7.20 -0.97
CA PHE A 3 -19.90 7.98 -2.16
C PHE A 3 -18.89 9.11 -2.35
N ILE A 4 -18.48 9.37 -3.59
CA ILE A 4 -17.61 10.51 -3.93
C ILE A 4 -18.42 11.72 -4.42
N ASP A 5 -19.64 11.47 -4.90
CA ASP A 5 -20.63 12.47 -5.29
C ASP A 5 -22.05 11.88 -5.16
N ASN A 6 -23.08 12.61 -5.61
CA ASN A 6 -24.48 12.18 -5.51
C ASN A 6 -24.84 10.97 -6.39
N ASN A 7 -23.99 10.59 -7.34
CA ASN A 7 -24.26 9.56 -8.33
C ASN A 7 -23.36 8.33 -8.17
N ILE A 8 -22.08 8.53 -7.87
CA ILE A 8 -21.05 7.50 -7.89
C ILE A 8 -20.72 7.05 -6.46
N GLY A 9 -20.90 5.76 -6.21
CA GLY A 9 -20.61 5.16 -4.91
C GLY A 9 -20.27 3.68 -4.98
N TRP A 10 -19.69 3.19 -3.89
CA TRP A 10 -19.33 1.80 -3.70
C TRP A 10 -19.83 1.29 -2.36
N THR A 11 -20.24 0.03 -2.32
CA THR A 11 -20.53 -0.66 -1.06
C THR A 11 -19.83 -2.00 -1.01
N VAL A 12 -19.51 -2.42 0.20
CA VAL A 12 -18.84 -3.68 0.49
C VAL A 12 -19.59 -4.40 1.58
N GLY A 13 -19.45 -5.72 1.62
CA GLY A 13 -20.07 -6.52 2.66
C GLY A 13 -19.60 -7.97 2.68
N SER A 14 -20.40 -8.79 3.36
CA SER A 14 -20.18 -10.23 3.46
C SER A 14 -20.25 -10.92 2.10
N SER A 15 -19.64 -12.11 2.00
CA SER A 15 -19.63 -12.90 0.77
C SER A 15 -19.03 -12.13 -0.41
N THR A 16 -17.85 -11.55 -0.23
CA THR A 16 -17.02 -11.01 -1.33
C THR A 16 -17.69 -9.95 -2.19
N THR A 17 -18.67 -9.26 -1.64
CA THR A 17 -19.50 -8.38 -2.46
C THR A 17 -18.90 -6.98 -2.44
N ILE A 18 -18.38 -6.53 -3.58
CA ILE A 18 -18.17 -5.11 -3.87
C ILE A 18 -19.19 -4.73 -4.94
N LEU A 19 -19.98 -3.71 -4.68
CA LEU A 19 -20.92 -3.15 -5.65
C LEU A 19 -20.53 -1.71 -5.97
N LYS A 20 -20.73 -1.32 -7.23
CA LYS A 20 -20.61 0.06 -7.69
C LYS A 20 -21.96 0.57 -8.19
N THR A 21 -22.28 1.81 -7.88
CA THR A 21 -23.39 2.56 -8.49
C THR A 21 -22.85 3.78 -9.24
N THR A 22 -23.55 4.17 -10.30
CA THR A 22 -23.32 5.41 -11.06
C THR A 22 -24.59 6.26 -11.19
N ASN A 23 -25.65 5.89 -10.45
CA ASN A 23 -26.96 6.54 -10.49
C ASN A 23 -27.57 6.71 -9.09
N GLY A 24 -26.73 7.07 -8.11
CA GLY A 24 -27.16 7.46 -6.77
C GLY A 24 -27.71 6.29 -5.94
N GLY A 25 -27.30 5.07 -6.25
CA GLY A 25 -27.75 3.86 -5.55
C GLY A 25 -29.05 3.25 -6.07
N THR A 26 -29.58 3.75 -7.20
CA THR A 26 -30.78 3.16 -7.84
C THR A 26 -30.47 1.78 -8.41
N ASN A 27 -29.31 1.61 -9.05
CA ASN A 27 -28.79 0.33 -9.53
C ASN A 27 -27.37 0.11 -9.01
N TRP A 28 -27.04 -1.16 -8.78
CA TRP A 28 -25.74 -1.61 -8.28
C TRP A 28 -25.18 -2.72 -9.16
N ILE A 29 -23.94 -2.55 -9.60
CA ILE A 29 -23.23 -3.49 -10.47
C ILE A 29 -22.16 -4.19 -9.65
N ASN A 30 -22.20 -5.53 -9.64
CA ASN A 30 -21.18 -6.37 -9.01
C ASN A 30 -19.80 -6.08 -9.61
N GLN A 31 -18.84 -5.83 -8.74
CA GLN A 31 -17.42 -5.78 -9.07
C GLN A 31 -16.82 -7.13 -8.66
N THR A 32 -16.33 -7.89 -9.62
CA THR A 32 -15.78 -9.21 -9.36
C THR A 32 -14.45 -9.09 -8.62
N ILE A 33 -14.33 -9.77 -7.48
CA ILE A 33 -13.10 -9.90 -6.71
C ILE A 33 -12.65 -11.35 -6.84
N GLY A 34 -11.37 -11.59 -7.14
CA GLY A 34 -10.83 -12.93 -7.31
C GLY A 34 -10.63 -13.71 -6.00
N THR A 35 -11.23 -13.29 -4.90
CA THR A 35 -10.91 -13.75 -3.54
C THR A 35 -12.18 -13.96 -2.69
N SER A 36 -12.06 -14.78 -1.63
CA SER A 36 -13.16 -15.17 -0.71
C SER A 36 -13.19 -14.35 0.59
N ASP A 37 -13.06 -13.03 0.45
CA ASP A 37 -12.83 -12.09 1.54
C ASP A 37 -14.13 -11.48 2.10
N LEU A 38 -14.14 -11.22 3.41
CA LEU A 38 -15.15 -10.41 4.07
C LEU A 38 -14.65 -8.97 4.18
N LEU A 39 -15.34 -8.04 3.53
CA LEU A 39 -14.96 -6.63 3.51
C LEU A 39 -15.84 -5.82 4.46
N ASN A 40 -15.18 -5.08 5.36
CA ASN A 40 -15.80 -4.33 6.44
C ASN A 40 -15.94 -2.84 6.09
N SER A 41 -14.98 -2.29 5.33
CA SER A 41 -14.97 -0.87 4.98
C SER A 41 -14.39 -0.65 3.59
N VAL A 42 -14.85 0.41 2.93
CA VAL A 42 -14.36 0.86 1.63
C VAL A 42 -14.24 2.38 1.63
N TYR A 43 -13.22 2.89 0.96
CA TYR A 43 -12.98 4.31 0.77
C TYR A 43 -12.49 4.55 -0.66
N PHE A 44 -13.00 5.59 -1.31
CA PHE A 44 -12.52 6.04 -2.62
C PHE A 44 -12.09 7.50 -2.52
N ALA A 45 -10.86 7.79 -2.92
CA ALA A 45 -10.38 9.17 -2.95
C ALA A 45 -10.82 9.90 -4.22
N ASP A 46 -11.02 9.15 -5.31
CA ASP A 46 -11.57 9.63 -6.57
C ASP A 46 -12.34 8.50 -7.28
N GLN A 47 -12.81 8.73 -8.51
CA GLN A 47 -13.62 7.74 -9.25
C GLN A 47 -12.88 6.44 -9.64
N ASN A 48 -11.55 6.47 -9.59
CA ASN A 48 -10.67 5.40 -10.04
C ASN A 48 -9.92 4.74 -8.88
N THR A 49 -9.49 5.54 -7.90
CA THR A 49 -8.62 5.09 -6.83
C THR A 49 -9.38 4.84 -5.54
N GLY A 50 -9.32 3.61 -5.04
CA GLY A 50 -9.99 3.23 -3.80
C GLY A 50 -9.34 2.06 -3.07
N TRP A 51 -9.72 1.92 -1.80
CA TRP A 51 -9.23 0.90 -0.87
C TRP A 51 -10.40 0.23 -0.18
N ALA A 52 -10.29 -1.07 0.05
CA ALA A 52 -11.21 -1.85 0.87
C ALA A 52 -10.43 -2.64 1.91
N VAL A 53 -10.98 -2.76 3.12
CA VAL A 53 -10.36 -3.51 4.20
C VAL A 53 -11.34 -4.47 4.85
N GLY A 54 -10.80 -5.54 5.40
CA GLY A 54 -11.60 -6.59 6.00
C GLY A 54 -10.76 -7.72 6.57
N HIS A 55 -11.23 -8.94 6.37
CA HIS A 55 -10.55 -10.16 6.80
C HIS A 55 -10.92 -11.37 5.94
N LEU A 56 -10.07 -12.39 6.00
CA LEU A 56 -10.34 -13.67 5.34
C LEU A 56 -11.28 -14.52 6.21
N TYR A 57 -12.31 -15.13 5.60
CA TYR A 57 -13.34 -15.88 6.34
C TYR A 57 -12.76 -17.02 7.21
N ASN A 58 -11.69 -17.67 6.74
CA ASN A 58 -11.11 -18.85 7.38
C ASN A 58 -9.75 -18.59 8.05
N VAL A 59 -9.30 -17.34 8.09
CA VAL A 59 -8.00 -17.00 8.65
C VAL A 59 -8.15 -15.78 9.54
N ASN A 60 -7.56 -15.82 10.73
CA ASN A 60 -7.46 -14.64 11.56
C ASN A 60 -6.38 -13.73 10.98
N THR A 61 -6.67 -13.10 9.82
CA THR A 61 -5.75 -12.24 9.08
C THR A 61 -6.57 -11.18 8.36
N GLY A 62 -6.16 -9.92 8.55
CA GLY A 62 -6.74 -8.78 7.86
C GLY A 62 -6.42 -8.82 6.37
N ILE A 63 -7.22 -8.12 5.58
CA ILE A 63 -6.92 -7.87 4.17
C ILE A 63 -7.09 -6.40 3.84
N ILE A 64 -6.22 -5.92 2.95
CA ILE A 64 -6.29 -4.61 2.35
C ILE A 64 -6.28 -4.82 0.84
N LEU A 65 -7.27 -4.30 0.15
CA LEU A 65 -7.38 -4.31 -1.31
C LEU A 65 -7.28 -2.88 -1.82
N LYS A 66 -6.63 -2.68 -2.96
CA LYS A 66 -6.55 -1.40 -3.67
C LYS A 66 -7.06 -1.56 -5.10
N THR A 67 -7.75 -0.55 -5.61
CA THR A 67 -8.09 -0.42 -7.03
C THR A 67 -7.58 0.92 -7.56
N THR A 68 -7.22 0.95 -8.84
CA THR A 68 -6.85 2.16 -9.60
C THR A 68 -7.70 2.32 -10.86
N ASN A 69 -8.74 1.49 -11.01
CA ASN A 69 -9.63 1.48 -12.16
C ASN A 69 -11.13 1.44 -11.75
N GLY A 70 -11.44 2.07 -10.61
CA GLY A 70 -12.80 2.35 -10.18
C GLY A 70 -13.55 1.12 -9.68
N GLY A 71 -12.82 0.09 -9.25
CA GLY A 71 -13.34 -1.16 -8.73
C GLY A 71 -13.43 -2.30 -9.75
N LEU A 72 -13.04 -2.08 -11.01
CA LEU A 72 -13.06 -3.14 -12.03
C LEU A 72 -12.11 -4.29 -11.67
N ASN A 73 -10.94 -3.95 -11.10
CA ASN A 73 -10.00 -4.92 -10.52
C ASN A 73 -9.51 -4.42 -9.16
N TRP A 74 -9.25 -5.37 -8.26
CA TRP A 74 -8.71 -5.13 -6.92
C TRP A 74 -7.44 -5.95 -6.70
N VAL A 75 -6.41 -5.30 -6.18
CA VAL A 75 -5.09 -5.90 -5.91
C VAL A 75 -4.87 -5.92 -4.40
N SER A 76 -4.49 -7.08 -3.87
CA SER A 76 -4.15 -7.23 -2.45
C SER A 76 -2.88 -6.47 -2.10
N GLN A 77 -2.87 -5.82 -0.93
CA GLN A 77 -1.75 -5.04 -0.42
C GLN A 77 -1.12 -5.75 0.78
N VAL A 78 0.21 -5.83 0.77
CA VAL A 78 0.98 -6.40 1.87
C VAL A 78 0.94 -5.44 3.06
N HIS A 79 0.74 -5.98 4.26
CA HIS A 79 0.75 -5.23 5.51
C HIS A 79 1.29 -6.07 6.66
N SER A 80 1.64 -5.41 7.77
CA SER A 80 2.36 -6.02 8.90
C SER A 80 1.46 -6.61 10.00
N SER A 81 0.14 -6.55 9.86
CA SER A 81 -0.82 -7.02 10.88
C SER A 81 -1.46 -8.34 10.49
N ASN A 82 -1.64 -9.22 11.47
CA ASN A 82 -2.45 -10.43 11.35
C ASN A 82 -3.86 -10.24 11.92
N TYR A 83 -4.24 -9.02 12.31
CA TYR A 83 -5.56 -8.77 12.89
C TYR A 83 -6.56 -8.32 11.84
N TRP A 84 -7.83 -8.62 12.05
CA TRP A 84 -8.90 -8.15 11.17
C TRP A 84 -8.93 -6.63 11.14
N LEU A 85 -9.15 -6.09 9.94
CA LEU A 85 -9.28 -4.66 9.73
C LEU A 85 -10.77 -4.29 9.62
N SER A 86 -11.15 -3.22 10.29
CA SER A 86 -12.54 -2.81 10.47
C SER A 86 -12.87 -1.52 9.71
N ALA A 87 -11.91 -0.59 9.60
CA ALA A 87 -12.14 0.67 8.92
C ALA A 87 -10.90 1.14 8.15
N VAL A 88 -11.13 1.89 7.07
CA VAL A 88 -10.11 2.53 6.25
C VAL A 88 -10.51 3.96 5.95
N HIS A 89 -9.54 4.87 5.98
CA HIS A 89 -9.74 6.27 5.65
C HIS A 89 -8.48 6.86 5.04
N PHE A 90 -8.64 7.73 4.05
CA PHE A 90 -7.55 8.46 3.42
C PHE A 90 -7.88 9.95 3.39
N ILE A 91 -6.83 10.79 3.46
CA ILE A 91 -6.96 12.25 3.32
C ILE A 91 -6.55 12.72 1.92
N ASP A 92 -5.80 11.89 1.20
CA ASP A 92 -5.37 12.08 -0.18
C ASP A 92 -5.05 10.70 -0.80
N ASN A 93 -4.60 10.64 -2.06
CA ASN A 93 -4.33 9.37 -2.74
C ASN A 93 -3.15 8.56 -2.16
N ASN A 94 -2.34 9.16 -1.29
CA ASN A 94 -1.11 8.61 -0.76
C ASN A 94 -1.19 8.35 0.75
N THR A 95 -1.86 9.22 1.50
CA THR A 95 -1.86 9.20 2.97
C THR A 95 -3.18 8.67 3.51
N GLY A 96 -3.09 7.55 4.22
CA GLY A 96 -4.27 6.91 4.80
C GLY A 96 -3.95 5.96 5.95
N TRP A 97 -5.03 5.51 6.58
CA TRP A 97 -5.00 4.64 7.74
C TRP A 97 -5.98 3.49 7.58
N ALA A 98 -5.56 2.32 8.06
CA ALA A 98 -6.44 1.19 8.30
C ALA A 98 -6.39 0.83 9.78
N VAL A 99 -7.55 0.60 10.38
CA VAL A 99 -7.68 0.28 11.81
C VAL A 99 -8.43 -1.02 12.00
N GLY A 100 -8.17 -1.73 13.09
CA GLY A 100 -8.69 -3.08 13.29
C GLY A 100 -8.63 -3.58 14.72
N GLN A 101 -8.78 -4.90 14.87
CA GLN A 101 -8.77 -5.57 16.16
C GLN A 101 -7.47 -5.34 16.93
N ASN A 102 -7.57 -5.50 18.26
CA ASN A 102 -6.44 -5.40 19.18
C ASN A 102 -5.68 -4.06 19.11
N GLY A 103 -6.39 -2.98 18.77
CA GLY A 103 -5.80 -1.65 18.63
C GLY A 103 -4.89 -1.49 17.41
N THR A 104 -5.01 -2.37 16.41
CA THR A 104 -4.21 -2.27 15.18
C THR A 104 -4.48 -0.94 14.48
N ILE A 105 -3.41 -0.19 14.21
CA ILE A 105 -3.41 1.02 13.39
C ILE A 105 -2.26 0.90 12.39
N LEU A 106 -2.60 0.89 11.11
CA LEU A 106 -1.67 0.88 9.99
C LEU A 106 -1.75 2.23 9.29
N LYS A 107 -0.59 2.81 8.93
CA LYS A 107 -0.51 4.06 8.18
C LYS A 107 0.26 3.81 6.89
N THR A 108 -0.19 4.41 5.80
CA THR A 108 0.58 4.54 4.56
C THR A 108 0.77 6.02 4.21
N ILE A 109 1.85 6.29 3.48
CA ILE A 109 2.16 7.59 2.85
C ILE A 109 2.42 7.43 1.33
N SER A 110 2.18 6.23 0.79
CA SER A 110 2.39 5.87 -0.63
C SER A 110 1.13 5.29 -1.27
N GLY A 111 -0.02 5.36 -0.59
CA GLY A 111 -1.27 4.80 -1.08
C GLY A 111 -1.28 3.27 -1.09
N GLY A 112 -0.39 2.64 -0.31
CA GLY A 112 -0.17 1.19 -0.30
C GLY A 112 0.82 0.69 -1.36
N GLU A 113 1.36 1.56 -2.21
CA GLU A 113 2.37 1.14 -3.19
C GLU A 113 3.61 0.60 -2.48
N PRO A 114 4.14 -0.56 -2.94
CA PRO A 114 5.41 -1.08 -2.45
C PRO A 114 6.51 -0.03 -2.61
N VAL A 115 7.43 0.03 -1.66
CA VAL A 115 8.66 0.78 -1.85
C VAL A 115 9.48 0.02 -2.90
N GLU A 116 9.48 0.50 -4.14
CA GLU A 116 10.32 -0.06 -5.19
C GLU A 116 11.79 0.13 -4.84
N VAL A 117 12.50 -0.98 -4.63
CA VAL A 117 13.96 -0.96 -4.52
C VAL A 117 14.51 -0.76 -5.93
N HIS A 118 14.90 0.48 -6.22
CA HIS A 118 15.63 0.79 -7.44
C HIS A 118 17.09 0.36 -7.24
N SER A 119 17.59 -0.52 -8.10
CA SER A 119 19.02 -0.85 -8.14
C SER A 119 19.81 0.43 -8.44
N ILE A 120 20.59 0.90 -7.47
CA ILE A 120 21.41 2.12 -7.60
C ILE A 120 22.54 1.90 -8.64
N SER A 121 22.91 0.64 -8.89
CA SER A 121 23.71 0.21 -10.03
C SER A 121 23.35 -1.22 -10.43
N VAL A 122 23.33 -1.51 -11.74
CA VAL A 122 23.27 -2.90 -12.25
C VAL A 122 24.67 -3.52 -12.21
N GLU A 123 25.71 -2.69 -12.20
CA GLU A 123 27.09 -3.09 -12.08
C GLU A 123 27.44 -3.33 -10.60
N VAL A 124 27.77 -4.57 -10.27
CA VAL A 124 28.22 -4.97 -8.94
C VAL A 124 29.70 -4.59 -8.79
N PRO A 125 30.08 -3.80 -7.77
CA PRO A 125 31.49 -3.53 -7.51
C PRO A 125 32.26 -4.82 -7.21
N TYR A 126 33.40 -5.04 -7.89
CA TYR A 126 34.27 -6.21 -7.63
C TYR A 126 35.47 -5.90 -6.73
N GLY A 127 35.63 -4.65 -6.32
CA GLY A 127 36.69 -4.26 -5.41
C GLY A 127 36.53 -2.85 -4.91
N TYR A 128 37.23 -2.56 -3.82
CA TYR A 128 37.35 -1.24 -3.24
C TYR A 128 38.83 -0.86 -3.15
N SER A 129 39.13 0.43 -3.23
CA SER A 129 40.45 0.97 -2.87
C SER A 129 40.30 1.99 -1.74
N LEU A 130 41.23 1.94 -0.79
CA LEU A 130 41.37 2.94 0.26
C LEU A 130 42.52 3.86 -0.13
N SER A 131 42.25 5.17 -0.11
CA SER A 131 43.29 6.16 -0.32
C SER A 131 43.94 6.55 1.01
N GLN A 132 45.14 7.13 0.95
CA GLN A 132 45.78 7.69 2.14
C GLN A 132 44.91 8.81 2.73
N ASN A 133 44.62 8.72 4.02
CA ASN A 133 43.82 9.71 4.73
C ASN A 133 44.71 10.84 5.26
N PHE A 134 44.23 12.08 5.17
CA PHE A 134 44.92 13.28 5.64
C PHE A 134 44.08 14.04 6.68
N PRO A 135 44.73 14.71 7.67
CA PRO A 135 46.17 14.73 7.91
C PRO A 135 46.68 13.49 8.68
N ASN A 136 47.83 12.98 8.25
CA ASN A 136 48.67 12.04 9.01
C ASN A 136 49.98 12.77 9.36
N PRO A 137 50.40 12.88 10.65
CA PRO A 137 49.88 12.25 11.87
C PRO A 137 48.44 12.61 12.24
N PHE A 138 47.72 11.67 12.86
CA PHE A 138 46.30 11.79 13.20
C PHE A 138 46.02 12.96 14.18
N ASN A 139 45.15 13.88 13.75
CA ASN A 139 44.41 14.84 14.59
C ASN A 139 43.03 14.20 14.94
N PRO A 140 42.16 14.69 15.86
CA PRO A 140 40.96 13.95 16.28
C PRO A 140 39.86 13.86 15.20
N LYS A 141 40.17 14.27 13.97
CA LYS A 141 39.34 14.12 12.77
C LYS A 141 40.23 13.68 11.60
N THR A 142 39.80 12.66 10.88
CA THR A 142 40.40 12.19 9.62
C THR A 142 39.30 12.11 8.55
N ILE A 143 39.62 12.41 7.29
CA ILE A 143 38.71 12.19 6.15
C ILE A 143 39.05 10.84 5.53
N ILE A 144 38.05 9.97 5.38
CA ILE A 144 38.20 8.67 4.71
C ILE A 144 37.76 8.81 3.25
N ASN A 145 38.68 8.52 2.32
CA ASN A 145 38.38 8.48 0.88
C ASN A 145 38.43 7.03 0.37
N TYR A 146 37.38 6.61 -0.33
CA TYR A 146 37.28 5.28 -0.95
C TYR A 146 36.69 5.36 -2.35
N GLN A 147 36.98 4.36 -3.17
CA GLN A 147 36.38 4.19 -4.50
C GLN A 147 35.93 2.75 -4.71
N LEU A 148 34.78 2.58 -5.36
CA LEU A 148 34.24 1.29 -5.79
C LEU A 148 34.55 1.08 -7.27
N LYS A 149 35.06 -0.11 -7.64
CA LYS A 149 35.33 -0.46 -9.05
C LYS A 149 34.25 -1.39 -9.58
N LEU A 150 33.61 -0.98 -10.67
CA LEU A 150 32.53 -1.72 -11.32
C LEU A 150 33.07 -2.86 -12.21
N ARG A 151 32.34 -3.99 -12.31
CA ARG A 151 32.60 -5.01 -13.34
C ARG A 151 32.03 -4.50 -14.66
N ILE A 152 32.88 -4.42 -15.68
CA ILE A 152 32.50 -4.20 -17.09
C ILE A 152 32.12 -5.54 -17.69
#